data_AF-A0A3M8G1Q1-F1
#
_entry.id   AF-A0A3M8G1Q1-F1
#
_cell.length_a   1.000
_cell.length_b   1.000
_cell.length_c   1.000
_cell.angle_alpha   90.00
_cell.angle_beta   90.00
_cell.angle_gamma   90.00
#
_symmetry.space_group_name_H-M   'P 1'
#
loop_
_entity.id
_entity.type
_entity.pdbx_description
1 polymer ?
#
loop_
_entity_poly.entity_id
_entity_poly.type
_entity_poly.pdbx_seq_one_letter_code
_entity_poly.pdbx_strand_id
1 'polypeptide(L)'
;MQKRTNFHFRYPPNIDMLDLATMVNMYRSRGEPRKAPAGEYISCSISQELMKEGKWWFGQFYSQKIWDELLTKGSEGFPLTDIELVILGNVFISEDEPPHREYIEKSSRITEKLAYLIVNDLRTFGFLHEDDEGFLSITPRGEKALHGIARRIYEKRFMPEMLSDEPIPEEPRIEQAQKKDREQTSLF
;
A
#
# COMPACT_ATOMS: atom_id res chain seq x y z
N MET A 1 8.07 -9.77 -6.61
CA MET A 1 9.18 -9.39 -5.68
C MET A 1 8.71 -9.51 -4.21
N GLN A 2 9.56 -9.91 -3.24
CA GLN A 2 9.11 -10.10 -1.85
C GLN A 2 8.98 -8.78 -1.05
N LYS A 3 7.83 -8.56 -0.39
CA LYS A 3 7.59 -7.41 0.52
C LYS A 3 8.53 -7.50 1.73
N ARG A 4 9.19 -6.40 2.10
CA ARG A 4 10.13 -6.34 3.23
C ARG A 4 9.46 -5.90 4.53
N THR A 5 8.37 -5.14 4.42
CA THR A 5 7.69 -4.57 5.58
C THR A 5 6.19 -4.44 5.37
N ASN A 6 5.47 -4.59 6.47
CA ASN A 6 4.03 -4.41 6.56
C ASN A 6 3.63 -3.07 7.19
N PHE A 7 4.60 -2.17 7.40
CA PHE A 7 4.42 -0.89 8.08
C PHE A 7 4.01 0.23 7.11
N HIS A 8 2.78 0.13 6.61
CA HIS A 8 2.08 1.08 5.74
C HIS A 8 0.57 0.98 5.96
N PHE A 9 -0.19 1.96 5.48
CA PHE A 9 -1.65 1.89 5.50
C PHE A 9 -2.15 0.72 4.66
N ARG A 10 -3.22 0.07 5.11
CA ARG A 10 -3.85 -1.07 4.43
C ARG A 10 -5.36 -0.99 4.56
N TYR A 11 -6.06 -1.26 3.48
CA TYR A 11 -7.49 -1.47 3.58
C TYR A 11 -7.78 -2.78 4.32
N PRO A 12 -8.86 -2.86 5.12
CA PRO A 12 -9.31 -4.12 5.71
C PRO A 12 -9.55 -5.18 4.62
N PRO A 13 -9.17 -6.46 4.84
CA PRO A 13 -9.33 -7.51 3.83
C PRO A 13 -10.76 -7.75 3.38
N ASN A 14 -11.74 -7.41 4.23
CA ASN A 14 -13.17 -7.58 4.00
C ASN A 14 -13.89 -6.27 3.64
N ILE A 15 -13.15 -5.26 3.17
CA ILE A 15 -13.73 -3.96 2.78
C ILE A 15 -14.75 -4.10 1.64
N ASP A 16 -14.62 -5.15 0.83
CA ASP A 16 -15.51 -5.55 -0.25
C ASP A 16 -16.90 -5.99 0.23
N MET A 17 -17.02 -6.46 1.46
CA MET A 17 -18.30 -6.88 2.06
C MET A 17 -19.18 -5.70 2.47
N LEU A 18 -18.64 -4.47 2.48
CA LEU A 18 -19.38 -3.28 2.88
C LEU A 18 -20.31 -2.81 1.76
N ASP A 19 -21.48 -2.30 2.14
CA ASP A 19 -22.33 -1.58 1.20
C ASP A 19 -21.66 -0.27 0.75
N LEU A 20 -22.06 0.23 -0.42
CA LEU A 20 -21.46 1.42 -1.02
C LEU A 20 -21.57 2.65 -0.12
N ALA A 21 -22.70 2.86 0.56
CA ALA A 21 -22.90 4.04 1.38
C ALA A 21 -21.98 4.02 2.60
N THR A 22 -21.86 2.87 3.26
CA THR A 22 -20.92 2.66 4.37
C THR A 22 -19.47 2.87 3.89
N MET A 23 -19.09 2.25 2.77
CA MET A 23 -17.73 2.38 2.23
C MET A 23 -17.41 3.84 1.87
N VAL A 24 -18.31 4.57 1.21
CA VAL A 24 -18.11 5.99 0.87
C VAL A 24 -17.99 6.85 2.13
N ASN A 25 -18.83 6.62 3.13
CA ASN A 25 -18.77 7.38 4.39
C ASN A 25 -17.47 7.11 5.15
N MET A 26 -17.06 5.84 5.21
CA MET A 26 -15.77 5.41 5.73
C MET A 26 -14.64 6.08 4.96
N TYR A 27 -14.67 6.03 3.64
CA TYR A 27 -13.63 6.61 2.81
C TYR A 27 -13.49 8.12 3.02
N ARG A 28 -14.58 8.87 3.14
CA ARG A 28 -14.57 10.33 3.38
C ARG A 28 -14.04 10.73 4.76
N SER A 29 -14.38 9.95 5.79
CA SER A 29 -13.98 10.25 7.18
C SER A 29 -12.58 9.73 7.55
N ARG A 30 -11.84 9.15 6.60
CA ARG A 30 -10.48 8.64 6.84
C ARG A 30 -9.55 9.78 7.28
N GLY A 31 -8.76 9.53 8.32
CA GLY A 31 -7.85 10.52 8.88
C GLY A 31 -8.51 11.61 9.71
N GLU A 32 -9.83 11.57 9.91
CA GLU A 32 -10.48 12.44 10.89
C GLU A 32 -10.14 12.00 12.32
N PRO A 33 -9.88 12.95 13.24
CA PRO A 33 -9.71 12.64 14.64
C PRO A 33 -11.06 12.21 15.24
N ARG A 34 -11.07 11.10 15.97
CA ARG A 34 -12.23 10.62 16.71
C ARG A 34 -11.88 10.49 18.19
N LYS A 35 -12.77 11.02 19.04
CA LYS A 35 -12.68 10.91 20.49
C LYS A 35 -13.43 9.69 20.97
N ALA A 36 -12.84 8.98 21.92
CA ALA A 36 -13.54 7.91 22.63
C ALA A 36 -14.73 8.49 23.43
N PRO A 37 -15.85 7.76 23.52
CA PRO A 37 -16.93 8.11 24.42
C PRO A 37 -16.46 8.26 25.88
N ALA A 38 -17.26 8.97 26.68
CA ALA A 38 -16.96 9.11 28.10
C ALA A 38 -16.91 7.73 28.78
N GLY A 39 -15.86 7.48 29.56
CA GLY A 39 -15.61 6.18 30.20
C GLY A 39 -14.90 5.15 29.33
N GLU A 40 -14.74 5.39 28.03
CA GLU A 40 -14.10 4.46 27.10
C GLU A 40 -12.71 4.93 26.68
N TYR A 41 -11.95 4.02 26.07
CA TYR A 41 -10.67 4.29 25.42
C TYR A 41 -10.66 3.58 24.06
N ILE A 42 -9.99 4.18 23.10
CA ILE A 42 -9.64 3.53 21.84
C ILE A 42 -8.20 3.02 21.94
N SER A 43 -7.90 1.86 21.35
CA SER A 43 -6.55 1.31 21.29
C SER A 43 -5.92 1.64 19.94
N CYS A 44 -4.65 2.04 19.94
CA CYS A 44 -3.92 2.21 18.69
C CYS A 44 -3.64 0.84 18.06
N SER A 45 -4.00 0.67 16.79
CA SER A 45 -3.86 -0.62 16.10
C SER A 45 -2.41 -1.11 15.96
N ILE A 46 -1.41 -0.24 16.11
CA ILE A 46 0.01 -0.60 16.06
C ILE A 46 0.66 -0.57 17.45
N SER A 47 0.65 0.57 18.15
CA SER A 47 1.31 0.66 19.46
C SER A 47 0.55 -0.07 20.57
N GLN A 48 -0.73 -0.39 20.36
CA GLN A 48 -1.64 -0.98 21.35
C GLN A 48 -1.84 -0.11 22.61
N GLU A 49 -1.43 1.15 22.56
CA GLU A 49 -1.64 2.11 23.64
C GLU A 49 -3.10 2.58 23.67
N LEU A 50 -3.64 2.72 24.88
CA LEU A 50 -4.97 3.29 25.10
C LEU A 50 -4.91 4.81 24.99
N MET A 51 -5.79 5.38 24.19
CA MET A 51 -5.87 6.81 23.93
C MET A 51 -7.31 7.30 24.02
N LYS A 52 -7.47 8.60 24.34
CA LYS A 52 -8.78 9.28 24.35
C LYS A 52 -9.17 9.84 23.00
N GLU A 53 -8.20 10.01 22.10
CA GLU A 53 -8.40 10.52 20.75
C GLU A 53 -7.40 9.86 19.80
N GLY A 54 -7.84 9.59 18.58
CA GLY A 54 -7.02 8.94 17.56
C GLY A 54 -7.57 9.19 16.16
N LYS A 55 -6.69 9.09 15.17
CA LYS A 55 -7.01 9.18 13.76
C LYS A 55 -7.68 7.89 13.30
N TRP A 56 -8.81 8.02 12.63
CA TRP A 56 -9.61 6.87 12.22
C TRP A 56 -9.26 6.41 10.80
N TRP A 57 -9.18 5.10 10.58
CA TRP A 57 -8.88 4.47 9.29
C TRP A 57 -9.67 3.18 9.14
N PHE A 58 -10.78 3.20 8.40
CA PHE A 58 -11.61 2.03 8.09
C PHE A 58 -11.90 1.11 9.30
N GLY A 59 -12.26 1.69 10.45
CA GLY A 59 -12.54 0.95 11.68
C GLY A 59 -11.34 0.77 12.62
N GLN A 60 -10.14 1.07 12.15
CA GLN A 60 -8.91 1.11 12.95
C GLN A 60 -8.64 2.52 13.48
N PHE A 61 -7.87 2.58 14.57
CA PHE A 61 -7.48 3.84 15.19
C PHE A 61 -5.97 3.92 15.33
N TYR A 62 -5.42 5.10 15.03
CA TYR A 62 -4.00 5.38 15.13
C TYR A 62 -3.77 6.60 16.02
N SER A 63 -2.73 6.56 16.85
CA SER A 63 -2.24 7.78 17.48
C SER A 63 -1.67 8.70 16.40
N GLN A 64 -1.64 10.02 16.66
CA GLN A 64 -1.09 10.99 15.72
C GLN A 64 0.35 10.63 15.31
N LYS A 65 1.17 10.22 16.29
CA LYS A 65 2.56 9.79 16.06
C LYS A 65 2.65 8.64 15.07
N ILE A 66 1.88 7.57 15.27
CA ILE A 66 1.90 6.40 14.39
C ILE A 66 1.34 6.75 13.00
N TRP A 67 0.28 7.56 12.94
CA TRP A 67 -0.26 8.04 11.68
C TRP A 67 0.82 8.72 10.83
N ASP A 68 1.56 9.65 11.44
CA ASP A 68 2.64 10.39 10.78
C ASP A 68 3.81 9.48 10.36
N GLU A 69 4.13 8.46 11.16
CA GLU A 69 5.15 7.46 10.83
C GLU A 69 4.74 6.54 9.66
N LEU A 70 3.44 6.27 9.50
CA LEU A 70 2.89 5.47 8.41
C LEU A 70 2.83 6.25 7.09
N LEU A 71 2.69 7.58 7.13
CA LEU A 71 2.59 8.40 5.92
C LEU A 71 3.81 8.22 5.02
N THR A 72 3.55 8.01 3.74
CA THR A 72 4.60 7.82 2.75
C THR A 72 5.31 9.14 2.45
N LYS A 73 6.65 9.12 2.50
CA LYS A 73 7.43 10.30 2.12
C LYS A 73 7.17 10.62 0.64
N GLY A 74 6.81 11.87 0.35
CA GLY A 74 6.49 12.31 -1.00
C GLY A 74 5.04 12.13 -1.43
N SER A 75 4.15 11.62 -0.55
CA SER A 75 2.71 11.58 -0.82
C SER A 75 1.94 12.79 -0.29
N GLU A 76 2.63 13.82 0.21
CA GLU A 76 2.02 15.06 0.73
C GLU A 76 0.91 14.84 1.77
N GLY A 77 1.09 13.84 2.64
CA GLY A 77 0.12 13.50 3.67
C GLY A 77 -1.02 12.61 3.19
N PHE A 78 -1.05 12.22 1.92
CA PHE A 78 -2.00 11.22 1.42
C PHE A 78 -1.59 9.81 1.91
N PRO A 79 -2.47 9.07 2.60
CA PRO A 79 -2.20 7.70 3.03
C PRO A 79 -2.19 6.74 1.83
N LEU A 80 -1.01 6.28 1.42
CA LEU A 80 -0.86 5.29 0.34
C LEU A 80 -0.83 3.87 0.90
N THR A 81 -1.56 2.96 0.25
CA THR A 81 -1.54 1.52 0.51
C THR A 81 -0.88 0.76 -0.64
N ASP A 82 -0.84 -0.57 -0.55
CA ASP A 82 -0.41 -1.41 -1.67
C ASP A 82 -1.37 -1.39 -2.86
N ILE A 83 -2.64 -1.03 -2.66
CA ILE A 83 -3.59 -0.83 -3.75
C ILE A 83 -3.25 0.41 -4.58
N GLU A 84 -2.94 1.54 -3.93
CA GLU A 84 -2.49 2.74 -4.66
C GLU A 84 -1.14 2.50 -5.36
N LEU A 85 -0.26 1.67 -4.79
CA LEU A 85 0.96 1.23 -5.49
C LEU A 85 0.62 0.50 -6.79
N VAL A 86 -0.36 -0.42 -6.77
CA VAL A 86 -0.77 -1.16 -7.96
C VAL A 86 -1.40 -0.24 -9.00
N ILE A 87 -2.32 0.64 -8.59
CA ILE A 87 -2.99 1.57 -9.51
C ILE A 87 -1.98 2.54 -10.14
N LEU A 88 -1.15 3.21 -9.34
CA LEU A 88 -0.14 4.14 -9.86
C LEU A 88 0.90 3.40 -10.71
N GLY A 89 1.29 2.19 -10.32
CA GLY A 89 2.24 1.37 -11.06
C GLY A 89 1.70 0.94 -12.41
N ASN A 90 0.44 0.50 -12.50
CA ASN A 90 -0.20 0.12 -13.77
C ASN A 90 -0.29 1.31 -14.74
N VAL A 91 -0.59 2.51 -14.25
CA VAL A 91 -0.58 3.72 -15.09
C VAL A 91 0.84 4.08 -15.51
N PHE A 92 1.82 3.96 -14.60
CA PHE A 92 3.22 4.30 -14.86
C PHE A 92 3.87 3.41 -15.93
N ILE A 93 3.60 2.11 -15.93
CA ILE A 93 4.20 1.19 -16.93
C ILE A 93 3.56 1.30 -18.32
N SER A 94 2.39 1.93 -18.40
CA SER A 94 1.62 2.12 -19.63
C SER A 94 1.73 3.57 -20.14
N GLU A 95 2.84 4.25 -19.87
CA GLU A 95 3.02 5.65 -20.30
C GLU A 95 3.02 5.82 -21.82
N ASP A 96 3.51 4.82 -22.56
CA ASP A 96 3.52 4.81 -24.05
C ASP A 96 2.11 4.67 -24.65
N GLU A 97 1.22 3.94 -23.97
CA GLU A 97 -0.19 3.75 -24.35
C GLU A 97 -1.06 3.90 -23.08
N PRO A 98 -1.43 5.14 -22.72
CA PRO A 98 -2.16 5.43 -21.48
C PRO A 98 -3.40 4.55 -21.33
N PRO A 99 -3.61 3.90 -20.17
CA PRO A 99 -4.72 2.99 -19.99
C PRO A 99 -6.01 3.74 -19.73
N HIS A 100 -7.12 3.25 -20.29
CA HIS A 100 -8.44 3.76 -19.95
C HIS A 100 -8.76 3.46 -18.48
N ARG A 101 -9.44 4.39 -17.81
CA ARG A 101 -9.80 4.30 -16.40
C ARG A 101 -10.49 2.98 -16.03
N GLU A 102 -11.43 2.53 -16.86
CA GLU A 102 -12.17 1.28 -16.64
C GLU A 102 -11.24 0.07 -16.55
N TYR A 103 -10.16 0.04 -17.34
CA TYR A 103 -9.16 -1.02 -17.27
C TYR A 103 -8.40 -0.98 -15.94
N ILE A 104 -8.00 0.21 -15.49
CA ILE A 104 -7.32 0.38 -14.21
C ILE A 104 -8.22 -0.06 -13.05
N GLU A 105 -9.48 0.33 -13.04
CA GLU A 105 -10.44 -0.04 -11.99
C GLU A 105 -10.63 -1.56 -11.91
N LYS A 106 -10.73 -2.25 -13.06
CA LYS A 106 -10.87 -3.72 -13.13
C LYS A 106 -9.58 -4.47 -12.82
N SER A 107 -8.41 -3.89 -13.10
CA SER A 107 -7.11 -4.48 -12.82
C SER A 107 -6.65 -4.26 -11.37
N SER A 108 -7.28 -3.32 -10.66
CA SER A 108 -7.04 -3.10 -9.25
C SER A 108 -7.67 -4.25 -8.46
N ARG A 109 -6.90 -4.89 -7.58
CA ARG A 109 -7.25 -6.17 -6.92
C ARG A 109 -8.30 -6.03 -5.81
N ILE A 110 -9.28 -5.17 -6.03
CA ILE A 110 -10.31 -4.72 -5.11
C ILE A 110 -11.62 -4.57 -5.89
N THR A 111 -12.70 -4.24 -5.20
CA THR A 111 -13.99 -4.00 -5.88
C THR A 111 -13.89 -2.75 -6.76
N GLU A 112 -14.56 -2.77 -7.93
CA GLU A 112 -14.63 -1.63 -8.84
C GLU A 112 -15.11 -0.35 -8.13
N LYS A 113 -16.00 -0.50 -7.15
CA LYS A 113 -16.49 0.62 -6.33
C LYS A 113 -15.39 1.27 -5.50
N LEU A 114 -14.53 0.49 -4.85
CA LEU A 114 -13.40 1.04 -4.10
C LEU A 114 -12.34 1.59 -5.05
N ALA A 115 -12.11 0.91 -6.18
CA ALA A 115 -11.17 1.34 -7.20
C ALA A 115 -11.53 2.73 -7.73
N TYR A 116 -12.81 2.93 -8.03
CA TYR A 116 -13.36 4.21 -8.45
C TYR A 116 -13.10 5.34 -7.43
N LEU A 117 -13.30 5.08 -6.14
CA LEU A 117 -13.01 6.04 -5.08
C LEU A 117 -11.52 6.38 -5.02
N ILE A 118 -10.66 5.36 -5.11
CA ILE A 118 -9.20 5.55 -5.08
C ILE A 118 -8.72 6.34 -6.30
N VAL A 119 -9.14 5.98 -7.51
CA VAL A 119 -8.74 6.69 -8.74
C VAL A 119 -9.19 8.16 -8.68
N ASN A 120 -10.40 8.43 -8.20
CA ASN A 120 -10.88 9.81 -8.01
C ASN A 120 -10.02 10.61 -7.03
N ASP A 121 -9.62 10.00 -5.93
CA ASP A 121 -8.74 10.64 -4.97
C ASP A 121 -7.34 10.87 -5.55
N LEU A 122 -6.76 9.88 -6.21
CA LEU A 122 -5.46 10.03 -6.85
C LEU A 122 -5.46 11.16 -7.89
N ARG A 123 -6.57 11.38 -8.60
CA ARG A 123 -6.78 12.57 -9.44
C ARG A 123 -6.89 13.85 -8.65
N THR A 124 -7.74 13.87 -7.63
CA THR A 124 -8.00 15.06 -6.79
C THR A 124 -6.71 15.56 -6.11
N PHE A 125 -5.87 14.63 -5.65
CA PHE A 125 -4.56 14.93 -5.07
C PHE A 125 -3.47 15.17 -6.13
N GLY A 126 -3.81 15.17 -7.42
CA GLY A 126 -2.91 15.49 -8.52
C GLY A 126 -1.82 14.45 -8.75
N PHE A 127 -2.03 13.19 -8.36
CA PHE A 127 -1.11 12.10 -8.69
C PHE A 127 -1.37 11.55 -10.08
N LEU A 128 -2.62 11.53 -10.52
CA LEU A 128 -3.04 11.13 -11.86
C LEU A 128 -3.68 12.31 -12.60
N HIS A 129 -3.50 12.33 -13.91
CA HIS A 129 -4.28 13.13 -14.84
C HIS A 129 -5.20 12.18 -15.63
N GLU A 130 -6.46 12.57 -15.84
CA GLU A 130 -7.40 11.87 -16.71
C GLU A 130 -7.85 12.88 -17.75
N ASP A 131 -7.74 12.51 -19.02
CA ASP A 131 -8.20 13.34 -20.13
C ASP A 131 -9.73 13.25 -20.32
N ASP A 132 -10.24 13.95 -21.34
CA ASP A 132 -11.68 14.00 -21.64
C ASP A 132 -12.22 12.66 -22.16
N GLU A 133 -11.35 11.76 -22.63
CA GLU A 133 -11.70 10.44 -23.15
C GLU A 133 -11.61 9.34 -22.08
N GLY A 134 -11.12 9.66 -20.87
CA GLY A 134 -11.02 8.75 -19.75
C GLY A 134 -9.69 7.99 -19.65
N PHE A 135 -8.66 8.40 -20.40
CA PHE A 135 -7.33 7.82 -20.31
C PHE A 135 -6.52 8.44 -19.18
N LEU A 136 -5.80 7.59 -18.43
CA LEU A 136 -5.05 7.98 -17.26
C LEU A 136 -3.56 8.10 -17.57
N SER A 137 -2.96 9.20 -17.14
CA SER A 137 -1.51 9.41 -17.15
C SER A 137 -1.01 9.72 -15.74
N ILE A 138 0.19 9.27 -15.43
CA ILE A 138 0.83 9.57 -14.14
C ILE A 138 1.49 10.95 -14.20
N THR A 139 1.33 11.73 -13.14
CA THR A 139 2.02 13.02 -13.02
C THR A 139 3.40 12.84 -12.38
N PRO A 140 4.32 13.82 -12.49
CA PRO A 140 5.60 13.78 -11.76
C PRO A 140 5.43 13.63 -10.23
N ARG A 141 4.33 14.19 -9.70
CA ARG A 141 3.94 14.06 -8.29
C ARG A 141 3.50 12.63 -7.98
N GLY A 142 2.71 12.02 -8.85
CA GLY A 142 2.29 10.63 -8.76
C GLY A 142 3.47 9.66 -8.84
N GLU A 143 4.43 9.91 -9.73
CA GLU A 143 5.66 9.11 -9.84
C GLU A 143 6.48 9.16 -8.55
N LYS A 144 6.66 10.36 -7.97
CA LYS A 144 7.33 10.53 -6.68
C LYS A 144 6.61 9.78 -5.57
N ALA A 145 5.28 9.82 -5.55
CA ALA A 145 4.44 9.09 -4.60
C ALA A 145 4.59 7.56 -4.77
N LEU A 146 4.54 7.07 -6.01
CA LEU A 146 4.75 5.66 -6.39
C LEU A 146 6.11 5.14 -5.90
N HIS A 147 7.18 5.88 -6.19
CA HIS A 147 8.51 5.54 -5.69
C HIS A 147 8.60 5.60 -4.16
N GLY A 148 7.87 6.53 -3.52
CA GLY A 148 7.77 6.62 -2.07
C GLY A 148 7.17 5.36 -1.45
N ILE A 149 6.02 4.90 -1.96
CA ILE A 149 5.34 3.73 -1.41
C ILE A 149 6.10 2.44 -1.73
N ALA A 150 6.71 2.35 -2.92
CA ALA A 150 7.58 1.24 -3.26
C ALA A 150 8.78 1.13 -2.30
N ARG A 151 9.45 2.25 -1.98
CA ARG A 151 10.54 2.27 -0.99
C ARG A 151 10.04 1.89 0.38
N ARG A 152 8.84 2.31 0.76
CA ARG A 152 8.25 1.94 2.04
C ARG A 152 7.98 0.45 2.13
N ILE A 153 7.44 -0.20 1.10
CA ILE A 153 7.04 -1.63 1.16
C ILE A 153 8.22 -2.57 0.88
N TYR A 154 9.13 -2.16 -0.01
CA TYR A 154 10.14 -3.01 -0.61
C TYR A 154 11.59 -2.52 -0.45
N GLU A 155 11.80 -1.34 0.16
CA GLU A 155 13.12 -0.70 0.31
C GLU A 155 13.82 -0.33 -1.01
N LYS A 156 13.08 -0.36 -2.12
CA LYS A 156 13.56 -0.07 -3.48
C LYS A 156 12.65 0.93 -4.19
N ARG A 157 13.16 1.61 -5.22
CA ARG A 157 12.29 2.36 -6.16
C ARG A 157 11.36 1.39 -6.85
N PHE A 158 10.22 1.89 -7.32
CA PHE A 158 9.26 1.08 -8.07
C PHE A 158 9.92 0.40 -9.27
N MET A 159 9.55 -0.86 -9.49
CA MET A 159 9.90 -1.66 -10.65
C MET A 159 8.65 -2.48 -11.04
N PRO A 160 8.43 -2.77 -12.32
CA PRO A 160 7.22 -3.47 -12.76
C PRO A 160 6.97 -4.82 -12.07
N GLU A 161 8.01 -5.54 -11.67
CA GLU A 161 7.93 -6.85 -10.99
C GLU A 161 7.40 -6.75 -9.54
N MET A 162 7.13 -5.53 -9.06
CA MET A 162 6.41 -5.28 -7.81
C MET A 162 4.90 -5.43 -7.96
N LEU A 163 4.40 -5.40 -9.20
CA LEU A 163 2.99 -5.59 -9.54
C LEU A 163 2.61 -7.06 -9.71
N SER A 164 3.59 -7.97 -9.83
CA SER A 164 3.34 -9.41 -9.90
C SER A 164 3.29 -10.04 -8.51
N ASP A 165 2.30 -10.91 -8.31
CA ASP A 165 2.14 -11.72 -7.09
C ASP A 165 2.92 -13.02 -7.11
N GLU A 166 3.66 -13.30 -8.18
CA GLU A 166 4.44 -14.51 -8.26
C GLU A 166 5.53 -14.50 -7.17
N PRO A 167 5.49 -15.44 -6.22
CA PRO A 167 6.61 -15.64 -5.33
C PRO A 167 7.80 -16.02 -6.21
N ILE A 168 8.89 -15.27 -6.12
CA ILE A 168 10.15 -15.69 -6.72
C ILE A 168 10.47 -17.05 -6.06
N PRO A 169 10.67 -18.14 -6.84
CA PRO A 169 11.15 -19.39 -6.26
C PRO A 169 12.40 -19.05 -5.46
N GLU A 170 12.44 -19.39 -4.17
CA GLU A 170 13.67 -19.25 -3.40
C GLU A 170 14.74 -20.05 -4.16
N GLU A 171 15.69 -19.36 -4.80
CA GLU A 171 16.87 -20.03 -5.31
C GLU A 171 17.46 -20.79 -4.12
N PRO A 172 17.62 -22.13 -4.22
CA PRO A 172 18.13 -22.90 -3.10
C PRO A 172 19.47 -22.30 -2.74
N ARG A 173 19.56 -21.73 -1.53
CA ARG A 173 20.83 -21.30 -0.96
C ARG A 173 21.69 -22.55 -0.95
N ILE A 174 22.67 -22.62 -1.84
CA ILE A 174 23.73 -23.62 -1.78
C ILE A 174 24.45 -23.30 -0.48
N GLU A 175 24.05 -23.96 0.60
CA GLU A 175 24.85 -24.02 1.82
C GLU A 175 26.20 -24.55 1.37
N GLN A 176 27.20 -23.67 1.36
CA GLN A 176 28.58 -24.06 1.20
C GLN A 176 28.85 -25.06 2.34
N ALA A 177 28.80 -26.35 2.01
CA ALA A 177 29.19 -27.41 2.89
C ALA A 177 30.59 -27.04 3.40
N GLN A 178 30.66 -26.65 4.67
CA GLN A 178 31.91 -26.48 5.36
C GLN A 178 32.66 -27.79 5.19
N LYS A 179 33.74 -27.77 4.39
CA LYS A 179 34.76 -28.81 4.43
C LYS A 179 35.29 -28.84 5.86
N LYS A 180 34.68 -29.65 6.71
CA LYS A 180 35.35 -30.19 7.87
C LYS A 180 36.38 -31.15 7.32
N ASP A 181 37.62 -30.68 7.23
CA ASP A 181 38.80 -31.52 7.22
C ASP A 181 38.70 -32.47 8.42
N ARG A 182 38.14 -33.66 8.17
CA ARG A 182 38.33 -34.80 9.04
C ARG A 182 39.64 -35.42 8.57
N GLU A 183 40.69 -35.14 9.33
CA GLU A 183 41.95 -35.85 9.33
C GLU A 183 41.69 -37.34 9.10
N GLN A 184 42.14 -37.84 7.95
CA GLN A 184 42.26 -39.27 7.70
C GLN A 184 43.33 -39.81 8.64
N THR A 185 42.91 -40.37 9.77
CA THR A 185 43.73 -41.31 10.51
C THR A 185 43.87 -42.57 9.65
N SER A 186 45.09 -42.78 9.15
CA SER A 186 45.57 -44.03 8.56
C SER A 186 45.22 -45.21 9.46
N LEU A 187 44.58 -46.23 8.88
CA LEU A 187 44.58 -47.60 9.39
C LEU A 187 44.66 -48.54 8.19
N PHE A 188 45.84 -49.14 8.07
CA PHE A 188 46.31 -50.20 7.17
C PHE A 188 46.79 -49.79 5.77
#